data_AF-A0A920B2X1-F1
#
_entry.id   AF-A0A920B2X1-F1
#
_cell.length_a   1.000
_cell.length_b   1.000
_cell.length_c   1.000
_cell.angle_alpha   90.00
_cell.angle_beta   90.00
_cell.angle_gamma   90.00
#
_symmetry.space_group_name_H-M   'P 1'
#
loop_
_entity.id
_entity.type
_entity.pdbx_description
1 polymer ?
#
loop_
_entity_poly.entity_id
_entity_poly.type
_entity_poly.pdbx_seq_one_letter_code
_entity_poly.pdbx_strand_id
1 'polypeptide(L)'
;MTKSESVEWEILKPTLLSSILDYFSSGGEIENYESETKPKEEKIKYTKKDQEIVNKINELLEERIKPAVAQDGGDINFVKLQKGIVFLELRGACSGCPSSTITLKSGIENMLKYYIPEIQSVEAITNNGKK
;
A
#
# COMPACT_ATOMS: atom_id res chain seq x y z
N MET A 1 -45.63 12.23 5.53
CA MET A 1 -44.22 12.20 5.11
C MET A 1 -43.76 10.76 5.21
N THR A 2 -43.40 10.16 4.08
CA THR A 2 -43.25 8.71 3.88
C THR A 2 -41.81 8.27 4.16
N LYS A 3 -41.68 7.25 5.02
CA LYS A 3 -40.44 6.51 5.28
C LYS A 3 -40.44 5.31 4.30
N SER A 4 -39.59 5.32 3.28
CA SER A 4 -39.55 4.26 2.27
C SER A 4 -38.91 2.99 2.84
N GLU A 5 -39.56 1.86 2.54
CA GLU A 5 -39.35 0.51 3.05
C GLU A 5 -37.93 -0.03 2.86
N SER A 6 -37.44 -0.72 3.88
CA SER A 6 -36.22 -1.52 3.85
C SER A 6 -36.35 -2.63 2.83
N VAL A 7 -35.63 -2.53 1.72
CA VAL A 7 -35.50 -3.60 0.74
C VAL A 7 -34.91 -4.83 1.45
N GLU A 8 -35.70 -5.89 1.55
CA GLU A 8 -35.28 -7.13 2.21
C GLU A 8 -34.27 -7.87 1.33
N TRP A 9 -33.07 -8.05 1.90
CA TRP A 9 -31.95 -8.77 1.34
C TRP A 9 -32.30 -10.15 0.76
N GLU A 10 -33.34 -10.79 1.30
CA GLU A 10 -33.87 -12.07 0.82
C GLU A 10 -34.30 -12.04 -0.65
N ILE A 11 -34.76 -10.89 -1.16
CA ILE A 11 -35.20 -10.73 -2.56
C ILE A 11 -34.00 -10.52 -3.49
N LEU A 12 -32.93 -9.89 -3.00
CA LEU A 12 -31.74 -9.56 -3.79
C LEU A 12 -30.76 -10.72 -3.94
N LYS A 13 -30.75 -11.66 -2.98
CA LYS A 13 -29.87 -12.84 -3.01
C LYS A 13 -29.95 -13.64 -4.32
N PRO A 14 -31.13 -14.08 -4.79
CA PRO A 14 -31.20 -14.95 -5.97
C PRO A 14 -30.76 -14.22 -7.26
N THR A 15 -31.04 -12.93 -7.39
CA THR A 15 -30.69 -12.16 -8.58
C THR A 15 -29.18 -11.92 -8.66
N LEU A 16 -28.56 -11.50 -7.56
CA LEU A 16 -27.10 -11.31 -7.48
C LEU A 16 -26.36 -12.63 -7.74
N LEU A 17 -26.83 -13.73 -7.13
CA LEU A 17 -26.22 -15.05 -7.31
C LEU A 17 -26.26 -15.47 -8.78
N SER A 18 -27.38 -15.22 -9.47
CA SER A 18 -27.53 -15.57 -10.89
C SER A 18 -26.56 -14.80 -11.79
N SER A 19 -26.37 -13.50 -11.54
CA SER A 19 -25.43 -12.68 -12.31
C SER A 19 -23.98 -13.10 -12.10
N ILE A 20 -23.63 -13.49 -10.87
CA ILE A 20 -22.29 -14.00 -10.56
C ILE A 20 -22.08 -15.37 -11.23
N LEU A 21 -23.04 -16.29 -11.11
CA LEU A 21 -22.94 -17.62 -11.72
C LEU A 21 -22.85 -17.54 -13.25
N ASP A 22 -23.58 -16.64 -13.89
CA ASP A 22 -23.54 -16.42 -15.33
C ASP A 22 -22.17 -15.89 -15.78
N TYR A 23 -21.59 -14.94 -15.03
CA TYR A 23 -20.22 -14.46 -15.25
C TYR A 23 -19.19 -15.59 -15.18
N PHE A 24 -19.22 -16.42 -14.14
CA PHE A 24 -18.31 -17.56 -13.98
C PHE A 24 -18.53 -18.65 -15.04
N SER A 25 -19.77 -18.90 -15.46
CA SER A 25 -20.09 -19.90 -16.50
C SER A 25 -19.69 -19.42 -17.90
N SER A 26 -19.67 -18.10 -18.13
CA SER A 26 -19.26 -17.50 -19.40
C SER A 26 -17.75 -17.50 -19.66
N GLY A 27 -16.95 -18.11 -18.77
CA GLY A 27 -15.49 -18.17 -18.91
C GLY A 27 -14.79 -16.87 -18.52
N GLY A 28 -15.41 -16.05 -17.64
CA GLY A 28 -14.80 -14.85 -17.12
C GLY A 28 -13.47 -15.18 -16.43
N GLU A 29 -12.38 -14.60 -16.96
CA GLU A 29 -11.05 -14.78 -16.39
C GLU A 29 -11.02 -14.10 -15.01
N ILE A 30 -10.81 -14.90 -13.96
CA ILE A 30 -10.65 -14.39 -12.60
C ILE A 30 -9.18 -14.02 -12.48
N GLU A 31 -8.88 -12.73 -12.56
CA GLU A 31 -7.56 -12.22 -12.21
C GLU A 31 -7.31 -12.55 -10.73
N ASN A 32 -6.25 -13.29 -10.43
CA ASN A 32 -5.90 -13.72 -9.07
C ASN A 32 -5.84 -12.51 -8.14
N TYR A 33 -6.89 -12.31 -7.36
CA TYR A 33 -6.93 -11.36 -6.28
C TYR A 33 -6.44 -12.07 -5.02
N GLU A 34 -5.13 -12.02 -4.78
CA GLU A 34 -4.59 -12.37 -3.46
C GLU A 34 -5.25 -11.46 -2.42
N SER A 35 -5.99 -12.12 -1.53
CA SER A 35 -6.68 -11.51 -0.42
C SER A 35 -5.66 -11.10 0.64
N GLU A 36 -5.42 -9.80 0.77
CA GLU A 36 -4.94 -9.25 2.03
C GLU A 36 -5.90 -8.17 2.54
N THR A 37 -6.39 -8.42 3.74
CA THR A 37 -7.25 -7.57 4.54
C THR A 37 -6.51 -6.30 4.95
N LYS A 38 -6.47 -5.27 4.10
CA LYS A 38 -6.16 -3.88 4.51
C LYS A 38 -7.12 -2.88 3.84
N PRO A 39 -7.45 -1.76 4.51
CA PRO A 39 -8.50 -0.83 4.10
C PRO A 39 -8.19 -0.23 2.73
N LYS A 40 -9.23 0.06 1.95
CA LYS A 40 -9.20 0.71 0.64
C LYS A 40 -8.18 1.87 0.56
N GLU A 41 -6.97 1.58 0.09
CA GLU A 41 -6.09 2.55 -0.52
C GLU A 41 -6.35 2.48 -2.04
N GLU A 42 -6.60 3.62 -2.66
CA GLU A 42 -6.72 3.72 -4.12
C GLU A 42 -5.45 3.14 -4.75
N LYS A 43 -5.54 1.94 -5.34
CA LYS A 43 -4.38 1.29 -6.00
C LYS A 43 -3.92 2.20 -7.15
N ILE A 44 -2.88 2.99 -6.89
CA ILE A 44 -2.21 3.81 -7.90
C ILE A 44 -1.79 2.87 -9.02
N LYS A 45 -2.34 3.04 -10.23
CA LYS A 45 -1.96 2.22 -11.39
C LYS A 45 -0.59 2.64 -11.88
N TYR A 46 0.37 1.74 -11.75
CA TYR A 46 1.73 1.90 -12.25
C TYR A 46 1.85 1.35 -13.68
N THR A 47 2.81 1.87 -14.45
CA THR A 47 3.19 1.21 -15.70
C THR A 47 3.87 -0.13 -15.41
N LYS A 48 3.96 -1.05 -16.40
CA LYS A 48 4.64 -2.34 -16.19
C LYS A 48 6.05 -2.17 -15.63
N LYS A 49 6.79 -1.18 -16.12
CA LYS A 49 8.15 -0.88 -15.66
C LYS A 49 8.17 -0.37 -14.21
N ASP A 50 7.27 0.55 -13.87
CA ASP A 50 7.18 1.07 -12.51
C ASP A 50 6.71 0.00 -11.51
N GLN A 51 5.87 -0.94 -11.94
CA GLN A 51 5.42 -2.05 -11.10
C GLN A 51 6.58 -2.96 -10.69
N GLU A 52 7.51 -3.27 -11.60
CA GLU A 52 8.72 -4.03 -11.26
C GLU A 52 9.58 -3.30 -10.22
N ILE A 53 9.69 -1.97 -10.34
CA ILE A 53 10.40 -1.14 -9.37
C ILE A 53 9.70 -1.17 -8.01
N VAL A 54 8.38 -1.01 -7.98
CA VAL A 54 7.58 -1.06 -6.75
C VAL A 54 7.72 -2.41 -6.07
N ASN A 55 7.69 -3.51 -6.81
CA ASN A 55 7.88 -4.85 -6.25
C ASN A 55 9.27 -5.00 -5.62
N LYS A 56 10.33 -4.56 -6.30
CA LYS A 56 11.69 -4.56 -5.75
C LYS A 56 11.83 -3.69 -4.49
N ILE A 57 11.17 -2.52 -4.47
CA ILE A 57 11.16 -1.66 -3.29
C ILE A 57 10.51 -2.41 -2.11
N ASN A 58 9.35 -3.02 -2.33
CA ASN A 58 8.64 -3.75 -1.28
C ASN A 58 9.46 -4.94 -0.76
N GLU A 59 10.08 -5.72 -1.64
CA GLU A 59 10.96 -6.82 -1.26
C GLU A 59 12.12 -6.34 -0.37
N LEU A 60 12.85 -5.31 -0.79
CA LEU A 60 13.94 -4.73 0.01
C LEU A 60 13.47 -4.15 1.35
N LEU A 61 12.28 -3.55 1.37
CA LEU A 61 11.70 -3.02 2.60
C LEU A 61 11.41 -4.16 3.59
N GLU A 62 10.76 -5.24 3.16
CA GLU A 62 10.42 -6.39 4.00
C GLU A 62 11.66 -7.17 4.47
N GLU A 63 12.62 -7.42 3.59
CA GLU A 63 13.75 -8.30 3.90
C GLU A 63 14.85 -7.62 4.72
N ARG A 64 15.06 -6.30 4.55
CA ARG A 64 16.24 -5.60 5.08
C ARG A 64 15.89 -4.45 6.00
N ILE A 65 14.96 -3.59 5.58
CA ILE A 65 14.70 -2.33 6.29
C ILE A 65 13.78 -2.56 7.48
N LYS A 66 12.64 -3.23 7.28
CA LYS A 66 11.66 -3.49 8.34
C LYS A 66 12.24 -4.21 9.55
N PRO A 67 13.08 -5.26 9.42
CA PRO A 67 13.70 -5.90 10.57
C PRO A 67 14.58 -4.95 11.38
N ALA A 68 15.35 -4.07 10.72
CA ALA A 68 16.20 -3.09 11.38
C ALA A 68 15.37 -2.01 12.08
N VAL A 69 14.32 -1.51 11.42
CA VAL A 69 13.46 -0.46 11.99
C VAL A 69 12.57 -0.98 13.11
N ALA A 70 12.12 -2.23 13.04
CA ALA A 70 11.39 -2.87 14.12
C ALA A 70 12.24 -3.05 15.38
N GLN A 71 13.55 -3.31 15.24
CA GLN A 71 14.48 -3.36 16.38
C GLN A 71 14.59 -2.00 17.10
N ASP A 72 14.51 -0.91 16.34
CA ASP A 72 14.50 0.46 16.86
C ASP A 72 13.11 0.91 17.37
N GLY A 73 12.10 0.02 17.33
CA GLY A 73 10.73 0.31 17.78
C GLY A 73 9.90 1.15 16.81
N GLY A 74 10.26 1.13 15.52
CA GLY A 74 9.50 1.77 14.44
C GLY A 74 8.83 0.77 13.50
N ASP A 75 8.09 1.32 12.54
CA ASP A 75 7.57 0.58 11.38
C ASP A 75 7.58 1.49 10.15
N ILE A 76 7.65 0.89 8.95
CA ILE A 76 7.72 1.62 7.69
C ILE A 76 6.76 0.98 6.69
N ASN A 77 5.91 1.79 6.07
CA ASN A 77 5.06 1.36 4.98
C ASN A 77 5.37 2.12 3.70
N PHE A 78 5.42 1.39 2.58
CA PHE A 78 5.44 2.00 1.26
C PHE A 78 4.07 2.62 0.96
N VAL A 79 4.06 3.86 0.47
CA VAL A 79 2.83 4.59 0.15
C VAL A 79 2.67 4.69 -1.36
N LYS A 80 3.69 5.24 -2.04
CA LYS A 80 3.66 5.41 -3.49
C LYS A 80 5.03 5.65 -4.08
N LEU A 81 5.14 5.39 -5.38
CA LEU A 81 6.27 5.79 -6.22
C LEU A 81 5.79 6.87 -7.20
N GLN A 82 6.48 8.00 -7.27
CA GLN A 82 6.14 9.05 -8.21
C GLN A 82 7.40 9.69 -8.79
N LYS A 83 7.63 9.52 -10.09
CA LYS A 83 8.76 10.12 -10.83
C LYS A 83 10.13 9.84 -10.17
N GLY A 84 10.35 8.61 -9.71
CA GLY A 84 11.59 8.22 -9.02
C GLY A 84 11.66 8.64 -7.54
N ILE A 85 10.61 9.26 -6.99
CA ILE A 85 10.50 9.60 -5.56
C ILE A 85 9.67 8.54 -4.86
N VAL A 86 10.25 7.89 -3.84
CA VAL A 86 9.58 6.89 -3.02
C VAL A 86 8.98 7.56 -1.79
N PHE A 87 7.68 7.46 -1.61
CA PHE A 87 6.98 7.96 -0.44
C PHE A 87 6.80 6.83 0.56
N LEU A 88 7.32 7.03 1.76
CA LEU A 88 7.25 6.08 2.86
C LEU A 88 6.50 6.71 4.03
N GLU A 89 5.62 5.95 4.67
CA GLU A 89 5.05 6.32 5.96
C GLU A 89 5.89 5.71 7.07
N LEU A 90 6.44 6.57 7.94
CA LEU A 90 7.20 6.15 9.11
C LEU A 90 6.28 6.16 10.33
N ARG A 91 6.32 5.09 11.13
CA ARG A 91 5.51 4.92 12.34
C ARG A 91 6.40 4.58 13.55
N GLY A 92 5.87 4.76 14.75
CA GLY A 92 6.54 4.41 16.01
C GLY A 92 7.67 5.37 16.40
N ALA A 93 8.75 4.84 16.97
CA ALA A 93 9.88 5.64 17.44
C ALA A 93 10.50 6.53 16.33
N CYS A 94 10.36 6.10 15.07
CA CYS A 94 10.95 6.77 13.90
C CYS A 94 10.19 8.02 13.43
N SER A 95 8.95 8.25 13.90
CA SER A 95 8.15 9.43 13.53
C SER A 95 8.20 10.56 14.57
N GLY A 96 8.61 10.26 15.81
CA GLY A 96 8.51 11.20 16.94
C GLY A 96 9.70 12.15 17.13
N CYS A 97 10.86 11.85 16.55
CA CYS A 97 12.08 12.65 16.72
C CYS A 97 12.63 13.12 15.36
N PRO A 98 12.59 14.43 15.07
CA PRO A 98 13.00 14.97 13.76
C PRO A 98 14.43 14.58 13.35
N SER A 99 15.37 14.55 14.29
CA SER A 99 16.76 14.17 13.99
C SER A 99 16.91 12.69 13.60
N SER A 100 16.14 11.81 14.26
CA SER A 100 16.13 10.38 13.96
C SER A 100 15.45 10.11 12.63
N THR A 101 14.35 10.81 12.33
CA THR A 101 13.66 10.71 11.04
C THR A 101 14.55 11.11 9.88
N ILE A 102 15.33 12.21 10.01
CA ILE A 102 16.27 12.65 8.96
C ILE A 102 17.35 11.59 8.72
N THR A 103 17.96 11.08 9.80
CA THR A 103 19.07 10.11 9.69
C THR A 103 18.58 8.80 9.08
N LEU A 104 17.43 8.31 9.52
CA LEU A 104 16.83 7.08 9.01
C LEU A 104 16.40 7.23 7.54
N LYS A 105 15.77 8.35 7.18
CA LYS A 105 15.42 8.69 5.80
C LYS A 105 16.65 8.61 4.90
N SER A 106 17.75 9.26 5.28
CA SER A 106 18.99 9.23 4.49
C SER A 106 19.58 7.84 4.38
N GLY A 107 19.54 7.03 5.43
CA GLY A 107 19.99 5.63 5.39
C GLY A 107 19.19 4.79 4.39
N ILE A 108 17.85 4.89 4.46
CA ILE A 108 16.94 4.17 3.55
C ILE A 108 17.13 4.65 2.10
N GLU A 109 17.24 5.95 1.89
CA GLU A 109 17.46 6.53 0.57
C GLU A 109 18.74 6.01 -0.08
N ASN A 110 19.84 6.00 0.67
CA ASN A 110 21.11 5.47 0.17
C ASN A 110 21.03 3.98 -0.18
N MET A 111 20.35 3.19 0.65
CA MET A 111 20.16 1.77 0.40
C MET A 111 19.31 1.54 -0.85
N LEU A 112 18.18 2.23 -0.97
CA LEU A 112 17.28 2.10 -2.12
C LEU A 112 17.98 2.52 -3.42
N LYS A 113 18.74 3.61 -3.41
CA LYS A 113 19.55 4.05 -4.57
C LYS A 113 20.61 3.04 -4.98
N TYR A 114 21.21 2.34 -4.01
CA TYR A 114 22.23 1.34 -4.27
C TYR A 114 21.66 0.12 -5.03
N TYR A 115 20.48 -0.35 -4.63
CA TYR A 115 19.85 -1.52 -5.26
C TYR A 115 18.98 -1.18 -6.46
N ILE A 116 18.43 0.04 -6.51
CA ILE A 116 17.49 0.49 -7.53
C ILE A 116 17.92 1.91 -7.99
N PRO A 117 18.80 2.00 -9.00
CA PRO A 117 19.35 3.28 -9.46
C PRO A 117 18.31 4.23 -10.07
N GLU A 118 17.11 3.75 -10.38
CA GLU A 118 15.97 4.55 -10.84
C GLU A 118 15.40 5.47 -9.74
N ILE A 119 15.73 5.22 -8.47
CA ILE A 119 15.26 6.03 -7.35
C ILE A 119 16.11 7.30 -7.22
N GLN A 120 15.44 8.45 -7.18
CA GLN A 120 16.07 9.76 -7.07
C GLN A 120 16.08 10.29 -5.63
N SER A 121 15.02 10.04 -4.87
CA SER A 121 14.92 10.43 -3.47
C SER A 121 13.84 9.63 -2.74
N VAL A 122 13.90 9.69 -1.42
CA VAL A 122 12.82 9.20 -0.55
C VAL A 122 12.14 10.41 0.08
N GLU A 123 10.84 10.32 0.34
CA GLU A 123 10.12 11.26 1.18
C GLU A 123 9.36 10.53 2.27
N ALA A 124 9.54 10.99 3.51
CA ALA A 124 8.79 10.48 4.63
C ALA A 124 7.50 11.29 4.78
N ILE A 125 6.35 10.63 4.69
CA ILE A 125 5.09 11.22 5.12
C ILE A 125 4.95 10.98 6.62
N THR A 126 4.89 12.06 7.39
CA THR A 126 4.57 11.99 8.81
C THR A 126 3.12 12.43 8.96
N ASN A 127 2.24 11.51 9.36
CA ASN A 127 0.90 11.87 9.84
C ASN A 127 1.06 12.51 11.22
N ASN A 128 1.57 13.74 11.27
CA ASN A 128 1.54 14.54 12.48
C ASN A 128 0.08 14.89 12.74
N GLY A 129 -0.57 14.05 13.55
CA GLY A 129 -1.85 14.36 14.15
C GLY A 129 -1.79 15.77 14.72
N LYS A 130 -2.62 16.66 14.19
CA LYS A 130 -2.95 17.89 14.88
C LYS A 130 -3.57 17.50 16.22
N LYS A 131 -2.98 18.07 17.28
CA LYS A 131 -3.40 18.13 18.69
C LYS A 131 -3.04 16.95 19.57
#